data_AF-A0A397FLD5-F1
#
_entry.id   AF-A0A397FLD5-F1
#
_cell.length_a   1.000
_cell.length_b   1.000
_cell.length_c   1.000
_cell.angle_alpha   90.00
_cell.angle_beta   90.00
_cell.angle_gamma   90.00
#
_symmetry.space_group_name_H-M   'P 1'
#
loop_
_entity.id
_entity.type
_entity.pdbx_description
1 polymer ?
#
loop_
_entity_poly.entity_id
_entity_poly.type
_entity_poly.pdbx_seq_one_letter_code
_entity_poly.pdbx_strand_id
1 'polypeptide(L)'
;MLGITQITQEVNKKSKLNSIESTKKVLNAFLETIQQKLVQGESINFKGYFTIQRNTTKPKGSKNCGKHEKAITDFKQANKGKGIAVFAKSEKFKNLVRDTRNCKDCQSKKQQLAKSAKPINRVSFKVSKDFWTASKSSKKR
;
A
#
# COMPACT_ATOMS: atom_id res chain seq x y z
N MET A 1 -1.77 26.93 -5.06
CA MET A 1 -2.48 25.68 -5.39
C MET A 1 -3.50 26.00 -6.46
N LEU A 2 -3.51 25.26 -7.58
CA LEU A 2 -4.58 25.44 -8.57
C LEU A 2 -5.86 24.78 -8.04
N GLY A 3 -6.97 25.53 -8.00
CA GLY A 3 -8.29 25.01 -7.63
C GLY A 3 -8.92 24.17 -8.73
N ILE A 4 -9.98 23.41 -8.41
CA ILE A 4 -10.67 22.52 -9.36
C ILE A 4 -11.16 23.26 -10.62
N THR A 5 -11.51 24.54 -10.50
CA THR A 5 -11.90 25.41 -11.62
C THR A 5 -10.76 25.60 -12.62
N GLN A 6 -9.54 25.85 -12.13
CA GLN A 6 -8.36 26.06 -12.98
C GLN A 6 -7.91 24.73 -13.60
N ILE A 7 -7.97 23.63 -12.85
CA ILE A 7 -7.71 22.27 -13.38
C ILE A 7 -8.70 21.94 -14.50
N THR A 8 -9.99 22.25 -14.31
CA THR A 8 -11.04 22.02 -15.32
C THR A 8 -10.73 22.77 -16.62
N GLN A 9 -10.33 24.05 -16.53
CA GLN A 9 -9.98 24.85 -17.71
C GLN A 9 -8.77 24.26 -18.44
N GLU A 10 -7.71 23.90 -17.72
CA GLU A 10 -6.50 23.32 -18.30
C GLU A 10 -6.76 21.96 -18.94
N VAL A 11 -7.56 21.11 -18.29
CA VAL A 11 -7.97 19.82 -18.86
C VAL A 11 -8.78 20.06 -20.13
N ASN A 12 -9.80 20.93 -20.11
CA ASN A 12 -10.63 21.22 -21.29
C ASN A 12 -9.79 21.68 -22.49
N LYS A 13 -8.81 22.57 -22.26
CA LYS A 13 -7.87 23.02 -23.30
C LYS A 13 -7.05 21.86 -23.86
N LYS A 14 -6.47 21.02 -23.00
CA LYS A 14 -5.58 19.93 -23.42
C LYS A 14 -6.33 18.74 -24.04
N SER A 15 -7.54 18.45 -23.58
CA SER A 15 -8.37 17.36 -24.08
C SER A 15 -9.20 17.73 -25.31
N LYS A 16 -9.22 19.01 -25.70
CA LYS A 16 -9.98 19.54 -26.84
C LYS A 16 -11.48 19.21 -26.77
N LEU A 17 -12.02 19.11 -25.54
CA LEU A 17 -13.43 18.77 -25.32
C LEU A 17 -14.38 19.92 -25.69
N ASN A 18 -13.86 21.14 -25.90
CA ASN A 18 -14.58 22.36 -26.29
C ASN A 18 -15.86 22.65 -25.46
N SER A 19 -15.97 22.02 -24.28
CA SER A 19 -17.11 22.12 -23.38
C SER A 19 -16.61 22.00 -21.96
N ILE A 20 -16.66 23.14 -21.25
CA ILE A 20 -16.30 23.22 -19.83
C ILE A 20 -17.21 22.31 -19.02
N GLU A 21 -18.49 22.25 -19.36
CA GLU A 21 -19.47 21.45 -18.63
C GLU A 21 -19.22 19.95 -18.79
N SER A 22 -18.93 19.49 -20.02
CA SER A 22 -18.53 18.10 -20.25
C SER A 22 -17.25 17.76 -19.49
N THR A 23 -16.28 18.69 -19.48
CA THR A 23 -15.03 18.49 -18.72
C THR A 23 -15.27 18.38 -17.22
N LYS A 24 -16.17 19.19 -16.65
CA LYS A 24 -16.57 19.08 -15.24
C LYS A 24 -17.19 17.71 -14.94
N LYS A 25 -18.11 17.23 -15.79
CA LYS A 25 -18.76 15.92 -15.62
C LYS A 25 -17.73 14.79 -15.63
N VAL A 26 -16.78 14.81 -16.56
CA VAL A 26 -15.70 13.82 -16.64
C VAL A 26 -14.82 13.85 -15.38
N LEU A 27 -14.42 15.04 -14.92
CA LEU A 27 -13.58 15.15 -13.72
C LEU A 27 -14.32 14.70 -12.45
N ASN A 28 -15.61 15.02 -12.32
CA ASN A 28 -16.42 14.55 -11.19
C ASN A 28 -16.54 13.03 -11.19
N ALA A 29 -16.91 12.43 -12.32
CA ALA A 29 -17.01 10.97 -12.44
C ALA A 29 -15.67 10.27 -12.14
N PHE A 30 -14.55 10.87 -12.57
CA PHE A 30 -13.21 10.40 -12.25
C PHE A 30 -12.92 10.45 -10.74
N LEU A 31 -13.22 11.57 -10.07
CA LEU A 31 -13.02 11.73 -8.63
C LEU A 31 -13.90 10.78 -7.83
N GLU A 32 -15.16 10.61 -8.21
CA GLU A 32 -16.10 9.68 -7.58
C GLU A 32 -15.62 8.23 -7.72
N THR A 33 -15.15 7.85 -8.92
CA THR A 33 -14.59 6.51 -9.16
C THR A 33 -13.37 6.27 -8.26
N ILE A 34 -12.45 7.24 -8.18
CA ILE A 34 -11.29 7.17 -7.29
C ILE A 34 -11.73 7.01 -5.84
N GLN A 35 -12.69 7.82 -5.40
CA GLN A 35 -13.19 7.78 -4.02
C GLN A 35 -13.82 6.42 -3.69
N GLN A 36 -14.68 5.89 -4.55
CA GLN A 36 -15.32 4.58 -4.36
C GLN A 36 -14.27 3.46 -4.27
N LYS A 37 -13.30 3.46 -5.18
CA LYS A 37 -12.21 2.47 -5.21
C LYS A 37 -11.35 2.53 -3.95
N LEU A 38 -11.02 3.74 -3.48
CA LEU A 38 -10.32 3.91 -2.22
C LEU A 38 -11.15 3.40 -1.04
N VAL A 39 -12.45 3.70 -0.97
CA VAL A 39 -13.36 3.20 0.10
C VAL A 39 -13.40 1.67 0.14
N GLN A 40 -13.36 1.02 -1.02
CA GLN A 40 -13.28 -0.45 -1.16
C GLN A 40 -11.91 -1.02 -0.73
N GLY A 41 -10.92 -0.16 -0.45
CA GLY A 41 -9.57 -0.57 -0.07
C GLY A 41 -8.66 -0.88 -1.26
N GLU A 42 -9.09 -0.55 -2.48
CA GLU A 42 -8.26 -0.73 -3.68
C GLU A 42 -7.18 0.36 -3.75
N SER A 43 -6.00 -0.03 -4.26
CA SER A 43 -4.93 0.91 -4.59
C SER A 43 -5.08 1.37 -6.03
N ILE A 44 -4.95 2.66 -6.24
CA ILE A 44 -5.05 3.30 -7.55
C ILE A 44 -3.65 3.70 -7.97
N ASN A 45 -3.18 3.13 -9.08
CA ASN A 45 -1.86 3.37 -9.64
C ASN A 45 -1.99 4.08 -10.99
N PHE A 46 -1.65 5.37 -11.01
CA PHE A 46 -1.44 6.11 -12.24
C PHE A 46 0.03 5.97 -12.64
N LYS A 47 0.31 5.01 -13.52
CA LYS A 47 1.66 4.67 -13.98
C LYS A 47 2.40 5.92 -14.47
N GLY A 48 3.60 6.15 -13.94
CA GLY A 48 4.43 7.32 -14.26
C GLY A 48 4.06 8.58 -13.47
N TYR A 49 2.94 8.57 -12.75
CA TYR A 49 2.48 9.70 -11.95
C TYR A 49 2.56 9.37 -10.46
N PHE A 50 1.56 8.68 -9.93
CA PHE A 50 1.44 8.44 -8.49
C PHE A 50 0.60 7.20 -8.18
N THR A 51 0.77 6.71 -6.96
CA THR A 51 -0.10 5.71 -6.33
C THR A 51 -0.83 6.35 -5.16
N ILE A 52 -2.15 6.14 -5.11
CA ILE A 52 -3.00 6.47 -3.97
C ILE A 52 -3.54 5.18 -3.38
N GLN A 53 -3.50 5.07 -2.06
CA GLN A 53 -4.10 3.94 -1.34
C GLN A 53 -4.51 4.38 0.06
N ARG A 54 -5.58 3.79 0.60
CA ARG A 54 -5.91 3.94 2.02
C ARG A 54 -4.96 3.08 2.84
N ASN A 55 -4.54 3.62 3.99
CA ASN A 55 -3.86 2.79 4.97
C ASN A 55 -4.85 1.76 5.53
N THR A 56 -4.34 0.63 5.98
CA THR A 56 -5.14 -0.41 6.62
C THR A 56 -4.89 -0.43 8.12
N THR A 57 -5.86 -0.92 8.89
CA THR A 57 -5.64 -1.22 10.30
C THR A 57 -4.53 -2.24 10.47
N LYS A 58 -3.86 -2.24 11.62
CA LYS A 58 -2.95 -3.33 11.99
C LYS A 58 -3.81 -4.58 12.21
N PRO A 59 -3.60 -5.67 11.45
CA PRO A 59 -4.40 -6.87 11.62
C PRO A 59 -4.19 -7.44 13.03
N LYS A 60 -5.30 -7.79 13.69
CA LYS A 60 -5.29 -8.40 15.02
C LYS A 60 -5.11 -9.91 14.87
N GLY A 61 -4.12 -10.47 15.55
CA GLY A 61 -3.83 -11.90 15.55
C GLY A 61 -2.39 -12.25 15.18
N SER A 62 -2.04 -13.52 15.38
CA SER A 62 -0.72 -14.05 15.09
C SER A 62 -0.56 -14.40 13.62
N LYS A 63 0.56 -13.95 13.04
CA LYS A 63 0.97 -14.25 11.65
C LYS A 63 1.47 -15.68 11.48
N ASN A 64 1.64 -16.43 12.57
CA ASN A 64 2.24 -17.75 12.57
C ASN A 64 1.17 -18.82 12.83
N CYS A 65 1.34 -20.01 12.26
CA CYS A 65 0.51 -21.15 12.62
C CYS A 65 0.77 -21.56 14.08
N GLY A 66 -0.15 -22.31 14.70
CA GLY A 66 -0.09 -22.64 16.12
C GLY A 66 1.24 -23.32 16.54
N LYS A 67 1.79 -24.19 15.68
CA LYS A 67 3.08 -24.85 15.90
C LYS A 67 4.23 -23.85 16.01
N HIS A 68 4.36 -22.96 15.03
CA HIS A 68 5.45 -21.97 15.01
C HIS A 68 5.25 -20.88 16.07
N GLU A 69 4.02 -20.50 16.35
CA GLU A 69 3.70 -19.56 17.44
C GLU A 69 4.11 -20.12 18.80
N LYS A 70 3.77 -21.38 19.07
CA LYS A 70 4.21 -22.09 20.28
C LYS A 70 5.73 -22.17 20.35
N ALA A 71 6.40 -22.65 19.30
CA ALA A 71 7.86 -22.76 19.28
C ALA A 71 8.58 -21.41 19.48
N ILE A 72 8.06 -20.32 18.91
CA ILE A 72 8.61 -18.98 19.13
C ILE A 72 8.39 -18.53 20.58
N THR A 73 7.23 -18.84 21.15
CA THR A 73 6.88 -18.49 22.53
C THR A 73 7.75 -19.27 23.52
N ASP A 74 7.88 -20.58 23.34
CA ASP A 74 8.73 -21.45 24.15
C ASP A 74 10.20 -20.98 24.09
N PHE A 75 10.70 -20.64 22.90
CA PHE A 75 12.05 -20.10 22.75
C PHE A 75 12.23 -18.77 23.50
N LYS A 76 11.25 -17.87 23.42
CA LYS A 76 11.27 -16.59 24.15
C LYS A 76 11.22 -16.79 25.66
N GLN A 77 10.40 -17.73 26.14
CA GLN A 77 10.28 -18.03 27.56
C GLN A 77 11.56 -18.65 28.11
N ALA A 78 12.17 -19.59 27.39
CA ALA A 78 13.46 -20.18 27.75
C ALA A 78 14.63 -19.16 27.74
N ASN A 79 14.46 -18.03 27.05
CA ASN A 79 15.46 -16.96 26.97
C ASN A 79 14.94 -15.64 27.55
N LYS A 80 13.97 -15.70 28.48
CA LYS A 80 13.41 -14.52 29.13
C LYS A 80 14.52 -13.72 29.83
N GLY A 81 14.51 -12.41 29.66
CA GLY A 81 15.54 -11.51 30.21
C GLY A 81 16.83 -11.43 29.39
N LYS A 82 17.00 -12.24 28.34
CA LYS A 82 18.14 -12.11 27.42
C LYS A 82 17.86 -11.02 26.37
N GLY A 83 18.88 -10.25 26.02
CA GLY A 83 18.77 -9.17 25.03
C GLY A 83 18.59 -9.67 23.59
N ILE A 84 18.14 -8.79 22.69
CA ILE A 84 17.93 -9.07 21.25
C ILE A 84 19.15 -9.71 20.56
N ALA A 85 20.36 -9.36 20.99
CA ALA A 85 21.60 -9.92 20.46
C ALA A 85 21.69 -11.45 20.61
N VAL A 86 21.12 -12.01 21.70
CA VAL A 86 21.10 -13.46 21.93
C VAL A 86 20.17 -14.16 20.95
N PHE A 87 19.02 -13.55 20.65
CA PHE A 87 18.09 -14.07 19.64
C PHE A 87 18.71 -14.02 18.24
N ALA A 88 19.37 -12.90 17.89
CA ALA A 88 19.99 -12.72 16.58
C ALA A 88 21.16 -13.68 16.31
N LYS A 89 21.90 -14.08 17.36
CA LYS A 89 23.02 -15.03 17.25
C LYS A 89 22.61 -16.49 17.40
N SER A 90 21.40 -16.79 17.88
CA SER A 90 20.94 -18.17 18.08
C SER A 90 20.59 -18.84 16.75
N GLU A 91 21.34 -19.88 16.36
CA GLU A 91 21.01 -20.70 15.19
C GLU A 91 19.63 -21.36 15.30
N LYS A 92 19.24 -21.79 16.51
CA LYS A 92 17.90 -22.33 16.77
C LYS A 92 16.81 -21.30 16.43
N PHE A 93 16.99 -20.03 16.81
CA PHE A 93 16.03 -18.98 16.48
C PHE A 93 16.05 -18.62 14.99
N LYS A 94 17.23 -18.57 14.35
CA LYS A 94 17.35 -18.32 12.91
C LYS A 94 16.65 -19.40 12.08
N ASN A 95 16.84 -20.67 12.42
CA ASN A 95 16.16 -21.79 11.77
C ASN A 95 14.64 -21.69 11.98
N LEU A 96 14.19 -21.42 13.20
CA LEU A 96 12.76 -21.23 13.49
C LEU A 96 12.12 -20.10 12.68
N VAL A 97 12.82 -18.97 12.49
CA VAL A 97 12.35 -17.86 11.66
C VAL A 97 12.31 -18.26 10.18
N ARG A 98 13.31 -18.99 9.70
CA ARG A 98 13.37 -19.49 8.32
C ARG A 98 12.23 -20.46 8.04
N ASP A 99 12.00 -21.41 8.93
CA ASP A 99 10.92 -22.39 8.83
C ASP A 99 9.55 -21.70 8.84
N THR A 100 9.37 -20.73 9.72
CA THR A 100 8.15 -19.91 9.77
C THR A 100 7.91 -19.16 8.45
N ARG A 101 8.97 -18.64 7.82
CA ARG A 101 8.90 -17.92 6.54
C ARG A 101 8.51 -18.84 5.38
N ASN A 102 8.97 -20.09 5.40
CA ASN A 102 8.74 -21.07 4.35
C ASN A 102 7.48 -21.93 4.57
N CYS A 103 6.90 -21.90 5.77
CA CYS A 103 5.69 -22.65 6.10
C CYS A 103 4.46 -22.11 5.36
N LYS A 104 3.81 -22.99 4.57
CA LYS A 104 2.59 -22.65 3.81
C LYS A 104 1.47 -22.14 4.71
N ASP A 105 1.25 -22.75 5.88
CA ASP A 105 0.19 -22.32 6.81
C ASP A 105 0.44 -20.92 7.37
N CYS A 106 1.69 -20.60 7.71
CA CYS A 106 2.09 -19.27 8.14
C CYS A 106 1.88 -18.25 7.01
N GLN A 107 2.24 -18.60 5.78
CA GLN A 107 2.02 -17.74 4.61
C GLN A 107 0.52 -17.49 4.37
N SER A 108 -0.31 -18.53 4.41
CA SER A 108 -1.76 -18.44 4.27
C SER A 108 -2.40 -17.60 5.37
N LYS A 109 -2.03 -17.84 6.64
CA LYS A 109 -2.55 -17.06 7.78
C LYS A 109 -2.15 -15.59 7.70
N LYS A 110 -0.92 -15.30 7.26
CA LYS A 110 -0.47 -13.93 7.00
C LYS A 110 -1.27 -13.26 5.88
N GLN A 111 -1.61 -13.98 4.81
CA GLN A 111 -2.47 -13.45 3.74
C GLN A 111 -3.91 -13.22 4.22
N GLN A 112 -4.49 -14.15 4.98
CA GLN A 112 -5.82 -13.99 5.58
C GLN A 112 -5.88 -12.76 6.50
N LEU A 113 -4.86 -12.57 7.34
CA LEU A 113 -4.75 -11.38 8.19
C LEU A 113 -4.58 -10.09 7.38
N ALA A 114 -3.83 -10.12 6.28
CA ALA A 114 -3.72 -8.96 5.40
C ALA A 114 -5.07 -8.61 4.77
N LYS A 115 -5.86 -9.62 4.37
CA LYS A 115 -7.21 -9.44 3.80
C LYS A 115 -8.25 -8.98 4.83
N SER A 116 -8.10 -9.32 6.10
CA SER A 116 -9.02 -8.88 7.17
C SER A 116 -8.74 -7.46 7.68
N ALA A 117 -7.61 -6.86 7.26
CA ALA A 117 -7.26 -5.51 7.64
C ALA A 117 -8.22 -4.51 6.97
N LYS A 118 -8.94 -3.74 7.79
CA LYS A 118 -9.93 -2.77 7.30
C LYS A 118 -9.25 -1.49 6.83
N PRO A 119 -9.68 -0.86 5.72
CA PRO A 119 -9.20 0.47 5.34
C PRO A 119 -9.51 1.50 6.44
N ILE A 120 -8.56 2.39 6.74
CA ILE A 120 -8.75 3.55 7.64
C ILE A 120 -8.87 4.84 6.83
N ASN A 121 -9.39 5.92 7.42
CA ASN A 121 -9.61 7.20 6.72
C ASN A 121 -8.32 7.86 6.22
N ARG A 122 -7.17 7.46 6.75
CA ARG A 122 -5.87 7.99 6.32
C ARG A 122 -5.52 7.48 4.92
N VAL A 123 -5.35 8.40 3.99
CA VAL A 123 -4.85 8.15 2.63
C VAL A 123 -3.33 8.31 2.60
N SER A 124 -2.66 7.45 1.85
CA SER A 124 -1.25 7.60 1.50
C SER A 124 -1.12 7.91 0.01
N PHE A 125 -0.25 8.87 -0.29
CA PHE A 125 0.07 9.32 -1.64
C PHE A 125 1.56 9.10 -1.87
N LYS A 126 1.91 8.37 -2.92
CA LYS A 126 3.30 8.12 -3.30
C LYS A 126 3.50 8.52 -4.74
N VAL A 127 4.46 9.41 -4.99
CA VAL A 127 4.87 9.78 -6.34
C VAL A 127 5.72 8.67 -6.97
N SER A 128 5.63 8.53 -8.29
CA SER A 128 6.55 7.67 -9.05
C SER A 128 7.97 8.23 -9.00
N LYS A 129 8.98 7.37 -9.18
CA LYS A 129 10.40 7.74 -9.15
C LYS A 129 10.73 8.91 -10.11
N ASP A 130 10.04 8.95 -11.25
CA ASP A 130 10.24 9.94 -12.30
C ASP A 130 9.15 11.03 -12.33
N PHE A 131 8.39 11.19 -11.24
CA PHE A 131 7.31 12.19 -11.20
C PHE A 131 7.84 13.63 -11.30
N TRP A 132 9.02 13.88 -10.72
CA TRP A 132 9.64 15.21 -10.68
C TRP A 132 10.65 15.44 -11.81
N THR A 133 11.02 14.41 -12.55
CA THR A 133 11.87 14.57 -13.72
C THR A 133 11.02 15.17 -14.83
N ALA A 134 11.17 16.48 -15.04
CA ALA A 134 10.55 17.19 -16.14
C ALA A 134 10.73 16.37 -17.42
N SER A 135 9.62 15.94 -18.04
CA SER A 135 9.67 15.31 -19.35
C SER A 135 10.39 16.30 -20.27
N LYS A 136 11.65 16.01 -20.63
CA LYS A 136 12.35 16.79 -21.65
C LYS A 136 11.42 16.81 -22.84
N SER A 137 11.00 18.01 -23.26
CA SER A 137 10.13 18.18 -24.41
C SER A 137 10.69 17.34 -25.54
N SER A 138 9.92 16.36 -26.03
CA SER A 138 10.23 15.72 -27.30
C SER A 138 10.12 16.81 -28.37
N LYS A 139 11.21 17.54 -28.60
CA LYS A 139 11.43 18.26 -29.85
C LYS A 139 11.43 17.18 -30.92
N LYS A 140 10.26 16.90 -31.50
CA LYS A 140 10.18 16.26 -32.80
C LYS A 140 10.95 17.17 -33.76
N ARG A 141 12.06 16.65 -34.29
CA ARG A 141 12.64 17.10 -35.55
C ARG A 141 11.63 16.88 -36.66
#